data_AF-A0A6A3QJD8-F1
#
_entry.id   AF-A0A6A3QJD8-F1
#
_cell.length_a   1.000
_cell.length_b   1.000
_cell.length_c   1.000
_cell.angle_alpha   90.00
_cell.angle_beta   90.00
_cell.angle_gamma   90.00
#
_symmetry.space_group_name_H-M   'P 1'
#
loop_
_entity.id
_entity.type
_entity.pdbx_description
1 polymer ?
#
loop_
_entity_poly.entity_id
_entity_poly.type
_entity_poly.pdbx_seq_one_letter_code
_entity_poly.pdbx_strand_id
1 'polypeptide(L)'
;MLLEQDPLCPLEGVETRLVVASQAPLPETLPRAQSRTEHNTSMTALVALNAAVKTYSTCSLILFIKFFITVSIQGGKSFAAGARPPEDNGLLGQDGLPAQTYGLLEDDKPISEQLRAARVEDFRWKRVVQNDLETIPLGLLVFIGSVIVGGQEETNCVLMGVFTAARIAHTFAYVSQKQPHRALLWTLGQLCVLASGLNGFISFLI
;
A
#
# COMPACT_ATOMS: atom_id res chain seq x y z
N MET A 1 38.66 22.59 79.90
CA MET A 1 37.58 21.83 80.58
C MET A 1 36.54 21.49 79.52
N LEU A 2 36.36 20.27 78.99
CA LEU A 2 37.06 18.97 78.98
C LEU A 2 36.69 18.31 77.62
N LEU A 3 37.41 17.37 77.00
CA LEU A 3 38.66 16.64 77.31
C LEU A 3 39.33 16.20 75.97
N GLU A 4 40.52 15.59 76.04
CA GLU A 4 41.18 14.84 74.96
C GLU A 4 40.47 13.51 74.61
N GLN A 5 40.61 13.05 73.36
CA GLN A 5 41.16 11.71 73.04
C GLN A 5 41.39 11.49 71.52
N ASP A 6 42.64 11.69 71.11
CA ASP A 6 43.35 10.85 70.11
C ASP A 6 43.64 9.43 70.74
N PRO A 7 44.21 8.40 70.06
CA PRO A 7 44.95 8.41 68.77
C PRO A 7 44.65 7.23 67.80
N LEU A 8 45.18 7.28 66.57
CA LEU A 8 46.23 6.37 66.05
C LEU A 8 46.55 6.61 64.55
N CYS A 9 47.81 6.96 64.29
CA CYS A 9 48.52 6.85 63.01
C CYS A 9 49.31 5.48 63.04
N PRO A 10 50.06 4.97 62.01
CA PRO A 10 50.59 5.73 60.87
C PRO A 10 50.98 5.02 59.53
N LEU A 11 51.49 5.85 58.60
CA LEU A 11 52.45 5.59 57.48
C LEU A 11 52.01 4.85 56.19
N GLU A 12 52.87 5.06 55.17
CA GLU A 12 52.87 4.57 53.77
C GLU A 12 51.84 5.20 52.81
N GLY A 13 52.21 5.78 51.65
CA GLY A 13 53.55 6.05 51.10
C GLY A 13 53.49 6.53 49.64
N VAL A 14 54.67 6.83 49.08
CA VAL A 14 54.97 6.89 47.63
C VAL A 14 54.46 8.11 46.83
N GLU A 15 55.38 9.07 46.69
CA GLU A 15 55.47 9.96 45.53
C GLU A 15 55.60 9.16 44.21
N THR A 16 54.61 9.19 43.32
CA THR A 16 54.85 8.93 41.88
C THR A 16 53.80 9.59 40.95
N ARG A 17 53.29 10.77 41.32
CA ARG A 17 52.43 11.58 40.43
C ARG A 17 53.21 12.51 39.50
N LEU A 18 54.33 12.05 38.94
CA LEU A 18 54.92 12.65 37.75
C LEU A 18 55.90 11.70 37.07
N VAL A 19 55.94 11.76 35.73
CA VAL A 19 56.92 11.08 34.84
C VAL A 19 56.83 9.54 34.77
N VAL A 20 56.12 9.04 33.74
CA VAL A 20 56.63 8.13 32.68
C VAL A 20 55.50 7.87 31.66
N ALA A 21 55.87 7.82 30.36
CA ALA A 21 55.04 7.43 29.20
C ALA A 21 53.76 8.27 28.96
N SER A 22 53.64 9.11 27.93
CA SER A 22 54.15 9.00 26.54
C SER A 22 53.72 7.73 25.82
N GLN A 23 52.40 7.53 25.69
CA GLN A 23 51.78 6.82 24.55
C GLN A 23 50.31 7.20 24.45
N ALA A 24 49.99 8.13 23.56
CA ALA A 24 48.63 8.28 23.05
C ALA A 24 48.48 7.35 21.84
N PRO A 25 47.58 6.35 21.87
CA PRO A 25 47.03 5.81 20.64
C PRO A 25 46.18 6.91 19.99
N LEU A 26 46.36 7.11 18.69
CA LEU A 26 45.48 7.98 17.89
C LEU A 26 44.02 7.51 18.03
N PRO A 27 43.01 8.40 17.97
CA PRO A 27 41.62 7.98 17.86
C PRO A 27 41.42 7.24 16.53
N GLU A 28 41.36 5.91 16.63
CA GLU A 28 41.31 4.99 15.50
C GLU A 28 39.94 5.02 14.81
N THR A 29 39.79 5.92 13.84
CA THR A 29 38.87 5.81 12.69
C THR A 29 37.42 5.39 12.97
N LEU A 30 36.71 6.07 13.89
CA LEU A 30 35.29 5.77 14.18
C LEU A 30 34.19 6.76 13.71
N PRO A 31 34.33 7.55 12.61
CA PRO A 31 33.21 8.35 12.09
C PRO A 31 32.22 7.54 11.23
N ARG A 32 32.68 6.51 10.49
CA ARG A 32 31.86 5.88 9.42
C ARG A 32 30.88 4.82 9.94
N ALA A 33 31.20 4.11 11.02
CA ALA A 33 30.32 3.10 11.60
C ALA A 33 29.15 3.75 12.35
N GLN A 34 29.43 4.68 13.28
CA GLN A 34 28.41 5.41 14.04
C GLN A 34 27.49 6.24 13.12
N SER A 35 28.06 6.97 12.16
CA SER A 35 27.28 7.68 11.14
C SER A 35 26.31 6.74 10.39
N ARG A 36 26.77 5.56 10.00
CA ARG A 36 25.94 4.58 9.28
C ARG A 36 24.87 3.98 10.20
N THR A 37 25.15 3.71 11.47
CA THR A 37 24.14 3.21 12.42
C THR A 37 23.09 4.26 12.77
N GLU A 38 23.47 5.54 12.95
CA GLU A 38 22.50 6.60 13.22
C GLU A 38 21.67 6.94 11.97
N HIS A 39 22.29 7.02 10.79
CA HIS A 39 21.57 7.20 9.53
C HIS A 39 20.60 6.04 9.26
N ASN A 40 21.04 4.79 9.48
CA ASN A 40 20.17 3.62 9.34
C ASN A 40 19.04 3.62 10.39
N THR A 41 19.32 4.01 11.64
CA THR A 41 18.30 4.10 12.70
C THR A 41 17.30 5.20 12.39
N SER A 42 17.74 6.35 11.86
CA SER A 42 16.87 7.47 11.45
C SER A 42 15.99 7.10 10.26
N MET A 43 16.55 6.54 9.18
CA MET A 43 15.78 5.99 8.05
C MET A 43 14.82 4.87 8.48
N THR A 44 15.23 4.02 9.42
CA THR A 44 14.36 2.97 9.95
C THR A 44 13.24 3.57 10.81
N ALA A 45 13.51 4.59 11.63
CA ALA A 45 12.48 5.28 12.43
C ALA A 45 11.45 6.00 11.54
N LEU A 46 11.90 6.67 10.47
CA LEU A 46 11.05 7.32 9.47
C LEU A 46 10.06 6.34 8.80
N VAL A 47 10.45 5.08 8.66
CA VAL A 47 9.63 4.00 8.07
C VAL A 47 8.85 3.18 9.12
N ALA A 48 9.35 3.07 10.35
CA ALA A 48 8.86 2.10 11.33
C ALA A 48 7.75 2.60 12.27
N LEU A 49 7.55 3.92 12.44
CA LEU A 49 6.65 4.44 13.48
C LEU A 49 5.36 5.12 13.00
N ASN A 50 5.18 5.39 11.70
CA ASN A 50 3.95 6.03 11.21
C ASN A 50 2.89 4.96 10.88
N ALA A 51 1.79 4.91 11.62
CA ALA A 51 0.64 4.05 11.34
C ALA A 51 -0.01 4.36 9.98
N ALA A 52 0.14 5.57 9.45
CA ALA A 52 -0.26 5.87 8.07
C ALA A 52 0.52 5.06 7.01
N VAL A 53 1.83 4.81 7.20
CA VAL A 53 2.61 3.93 6.29
C VAL A 53 2.13 2.47 6.40
N LYS A 54 1.84 2.01 7.62
CA LYS A 54 1.31 0.65 7.88
C LYS A 54 -0.09 0.48 7.28
N THR A 55 -0.95 1.48 7.43
CA THR A 55 -2.30 1.52 6.84
C THR A 55 -2.22 1.56 5.32
N TYR A 56 -1.35 2.37 4.73
CA TYR A 56 -1.12 2.42 3.28
C TYR A 56 -0.72 1.05 2.72
N SER A 57 0.25 0.38 3.35
CA SER A 57 0.69 -0.97 2.96
C SER A 57 -0.46 -1.99 3.02
N THR A 58 -1.20 -2.00 4.13
CA THR A 58 -2.35 -2.91 4.34
C THR A 58 -3.47 -2.66 3.33
N CYS A 59 -3.88 -1.40 3.15
CA CYS A 59 -4.92 -1.00 2.19
C CYS A 59 -4.50 -1.31 0.74
N SER A 60 -3.25 -1.04 0.37
CA SER A 60 -2.70 -1.35 -0.96
C SER A 60 -2.76 -2.84 -1.25
N LEU A 61 -2.37 -3.69 -0.29
CA LEU A 61 -2.43 -5.14 -0.43
C LEU A 61 -3.87 -5.65 -0.55
N ILE A 62 -4.80 -5.15 0.25
CA ILE A 62 -6.23 -5.50 0.16
C ILE A 62 -6.79 -5.11 -1.22
N LEU A 63 -6.49 -3.91 -1.71
CA LEU A 63 -6.93 -3.43 -3.02
C LEU A 63 -6.29 -4.22 -4.18
N PHE A 64 -5.03 -4.63 -4.04
CA PHE A 64 -4.37 -5.52 -5.00
C PHE A 64 -5.01 -6.91 -5.03
N ILE A 65 -5.26 -7.55 -3.88
CA ILE A 65 -5.95 -8.83 -3.80
C ILE A 65 -7.34 -8.73 -4.43
N LYS A 66 -8.07 -7.65 -4.12
CA LYS A 66 -9.38 -7.36 -4.71
C LYS A 66 -9.29 -7.21 -6.24
N PHE A 67 -8.32 -6.46 -6.75
CA PHE A 67 -8.09 -6.30 -8.18
C PHE A 67 -7.78 -7.65 -8.86
N PHE A 68 -6.88 -8.44 -8.28
CA PHE A 68 -6.50 -9.77 -8.74
C PHE A 68 -7.72 -10.69 -8.85
N ILE A 69 -8.58 -10.73 -7.82
CA ILE A 69 -9.84 -11.49 -7.85
C ILE A 69 -10.75 -10.98 -8.98
N THR A 70 -10.93 -9.66 -9.14
CA THR A 70 -11.82 -9.12 -10.19
C THR A 70 -11.33 -9.40 -11.61
N VAL A 71 -10.01 -9.34 -11.87
CA VAL A 71 -9.47 -9.65 -13.21
C VAL A 71 -9.50 -11.15 -13.50
N SER A 72 -9.31 -12.01 -12.49
CA SER A 72 -9.51 -13.47 -12.65
C SER A 72 -10.96 -13.83 -13.01
N ILE A 73 -11.94 -13.23 -12.33
CA ILE A 73 -13.37 -13.43 -12.66
C ILE A 73 -13.67 -12.88 -14.05
N GLN A 74 -13.19 -11.68 -14.39
CA GLN A 74 -13.37 -11.08 -15.71
C GLN A 74 -12.78 -11.95 -16.83
N GLY A 75 -11.61 -12.57 -16.62
CA GLY A 75 -11.02 -13.52 -17.56
C GLY A 75 -11.93 -14.71 -17.85
N GLY A 76 -12.46 -15.36 -16.80
CA GLY A 76 -13.41 -16.46 -16.94
C GLY A 76 -14.71 -16.05 -17.66
N LYS A 77 -15.20 -14.84 -17.44
CA LYS A 77 -16.37 -14.30 -18.18
C LYS A 77 -16.05 -13.96 -19.64
N SER A 78 -14.84 -13.50 -19.94
CA SER A 78 -14.39 -13.29 -21.32
C SER A 78 -14.32 -14.58 -22.12
N PHE A 79 -13.89 -15.70 -21.53
CA PHE A 79 -13.96 -17.04 -22.15
C PHE A 79 -15.42 -17.45 -22.45
N ALA A 80 -16.31 -17.32 -21.46
CA ALA A 80 -17.73 -17.65 -21.63
C ALA A 80 -18.45 -16.78 -22.68
N ALA A 81 -17.92 -15.58 -22.99
CA ALA A 81 -18.47 -14.66 -23.98
C ALA A 81 -17.91 -14.83 -25.41
N GLY A 82 -16.90 -15.68 -25.62
CA GLY A 82 -16.17 -15.77 -26.89
C GLY A 82 -15.27 -14.55 -27.17
N ALA A 83 -15.00 -13.75 -26.14
CA ALA A 83 -14.40 -12.41 -26.25
C ALA A 83 -12.87 -12.41 -26.16
N ARG A 84 -12.24 -13.59 -26.11
CA ARG A 84 -10.78 -13.74 -26.12
C ARG A 84 -10.22 -13.76 -27.55
N PRO A 85 -8.89 -13.59 -27.70
CA PRO A 85 -8.20 -13.77 -28.97
C PRO A 85 -8.36 -15.18 -29.56
N PRO A 86 -8.29 -15.37 -30.89
CA PRO A 86 -8.49 -16.66 -31.53
C PRO A 86 -7.37 -17.68 -31.31
N GLU A 87 -6.16 -17.27 -30.93
CA GLU A 87 -5.09 -18.17 -30.54
C GLU A 87 -5.39 -18.95 -29.25
N ASP A 88 -6.29 -18.42 -28.39
CA ASP A 88 -6.72 -19.13 -27.18
C ASP A 88 -7.56 -20.37 -27.50
N ASN A 89 -8.10 -20.55 -28.72
CA ASN A 89 -8.95 -21.70 -29.07
C ASN A 89 -8.25 -23.07 -28.94
N GLY A 90 -6.91 -23.09 -28.92
CA GLY A 90 -6.12 -24.31 -28.70
C GLY A 90 -5.90 -24.71 -27.25
N LEU A 91 -6.42 -23.93 -26.28
CA LEU A 91 -6.20 -24.20 -24.85
C LEU A 91 -7.04 -25.37 -24.35
N LEU A 92 -6.40 -26.24 -23.56
CA LEU A 92 -7.06 -27.39 -22.90
C LEU A 92 -8.23 -26.93 -22.02
N GLY A 93 -9.39 -27.60 -22.15
CA GLY A 93 -10.59 -27.30 -21.35
C GLY A 93 -11.57 -26.33 -21.99
N GLN A 94 -11.50 -26.09 -23.30
CA GLN A 94 -12.50 -25.30 -24.04
C GLN A 94 -13.66 -26.10 -24.64
N ASP A 95 -13.72 -27.40 -24.40
CA ASP A 95 -14.83 -28.25 -24.84
C ASP A 95 -16.18 -27.73 -24.31
N GLY A 96 -17.02 -27.23 -25.21
CA GLY A 96 -18.34 -26.66 -24.88
C GLY A 96 -18.37 -25.14 -24.65
N LEU A 97 -17.24 -24.43 -24.74
CA LEU A 97 -17.21 -22.97 -24.78
C LEU A 97 -17.43 -22.43 -26.21
N PRO A 98 -17.94 -21.20 -26.39
CA PRO A 98 -18.00 -20.57 -27.70
C PRO A 98 -16.60 -20.33 -28.26
N ALA A 99 -16.47 -20.34 -29.59
CA ALA A 99 -15.22 -19.99 -30.25
C ALA A 99 -14.75 -18.58 -29.84
N GLN A 100 -13.48 -18.46 -29.49
CA GLN A 100 -12.85 -17.19 -29.14
C GLN A 100 -12.50 -16.43 -30.42
N THR A 101 -13.12 -15.28 -30.62
CA THR A 101 -13.07 -14.54 -31.90
C THR A 101 -13.08 -13.02 -31.69
N TYR A 102 -12.67 -12.56 -30.50
CA TYR A 102 -12.96 -11.22 -29.96
C TYR A 102 -14.46 -10.87 -29.89
N GLY A 103 -15.35 -11.86 -30.09
CA GLY A 103 -16.78 -11.65 -30.32
C GLY A 103 -17.13 -11.03 -31.68
N LEU A 104 -16.16 -10.94 -32.61
CA LEU A 104 -16.31 -10.32 -33.94
C LEU A 104 -16.81 -11.28 -35.01
N LEU A 105 -16.51 -12.58 -34.90
CA LEU A 105 -17.10 -13.57 -35.78
C LEU A 105 -18.46 -13.97 -35.22
N GLU A 106 -19.50 -13.47 -35.86
CA GLU A 106 -20.83 -14.05 -35.81
C GLU A 106 -20.82 -15.26 -36.74
N ASP A 107 -21.06 -16.46 -36.20
CA ASP A 107 -21.52 -17.60 -37.00
C ASP A 107 -22.80 -17.14 -37.73
N ASP A 108 -23.08 -17.62 -38.96
CA ASP A 108 -24.34 -17.33 -39.69
C ASP A 108 -25.64 -17.83 -38.96
N LYS A 109 -25.49 -18.28 -37.71
CA LYS A 109 -26.55 -18.76 -36.83
C LYS A 109 -26.96 -17.63 -35.87
N PRO A 110 -28.24 -17.50 -35.52
CA PRO A 110 -28.68 -16.50 -34.55
C PRO A 110 -27.97 -16.69 -33.20
N ILE A 111 -27.41 -15.60 -32.67
CA ILE A 111 -26.75 -15.57 -31.36
C ILE A 111 -27.70 -16.11 -30.29
N SER A 112 -27.28 -17.15 -29.56
CA SER A 112 -28.09 -17.72 -28.49
C SER A 112 -28.27 -16.72 -27.35
N GLU A 113 -29.44 -16.76 -26.68
CA GLU A 113 -29.72 -15.89 -25.54
C GLU A 113 -28.68 -16.04 -24.42
N GLN A 114 -28.15 -17.25 -24.25
CA GLN A 114 -27.08 -17.58 -23.31
C GLN A 114 -25.77 -16.86 -23.66
N LEU A 115 -25.35 -16.86 -24.93
CA LEU A 115 -24.16 -16.14 -25.40
C LEU A 115 -24.35 -14.62 -25.28
N ARG A 116 -25.57 -14.11 -25.56
CA ARG A 116 -25.91 -12.71 -25.35
C ARG A 116 -25.78 -12.30 -23.88
N ALA A 117 -26.32 -13.10 -22.96
CA ALA A 117 -26.21 -12.87 -21.52
C ALA A 117 -24.74 -12.94 -21.05
N ALA A 118 -23.95 -13.89 -21.54
CA ALA A 118 -22.52 -14.01 -21.23
C ALA A 118 -21.73 -12.78 -21.71
N ARG A 119 -21.97 -12.28 -22.93
CA ARG A 119 -21.38 -11.03 -23.44
C ARG A 119 -21.76 -9.82 -22.57
N VAL A 120 -23.02 -9.69 -22.16
CA VAL A 120 -23.46 -8.61 -21.25
C VAL A 120 -22.78 -8.69 -19.88
N GLU A 121 -22.53 -9.89 -19.36
CA GLU A 121 -21.78 -10.08 -18.12
C GLU A 121 -20.28 -9.76 -18.30
N ASP A 122 -19.64 -10.20 -19.38
CA ASP A 122 -18.24 -9.85 -19.69
C ASP A 122 -18.03 -8.32 -19.76
N PHE A 123 -18.89 -7.59 -20.48
CA PHE A 123 -18.84 -6.12 -20.51
C PHE A 123 -18.98 -5.51 -19.12
N ARG A 124 -19.84 -6.06 -18.25
CA ARG A 124 -20.01 -5.59 -16.86
C ARG A 124 -18.72 -5.75 -16.06
N TRP A 125 -18.08 -6.92 -16.13
CA TRP A 125 -16.82 -7.17 -15.42
C TRP A 125 -15.66 -6.35 -15.98
N LYS A 126 -15.56 -6.18 -17.30
CA LYS A 126 -14.60 -5.26 -17.93
C LYS A 126 -14.74 -3.83 -17.41
N ARG A 127 -15.97 -3.32 -17.21
CA ARG A 127 -16.20 -1.98 -16.65
C ARG A 127 -15.88 -1.87 -15.15
N VAL A 128 -15.97 -2.97 -14.38
CA VAL A 128 -15.47 -3.03 -12.99
C VAL A 128 -13.95 -2.89 -12.97
N VAL A 129 -13.25 -3.75 -13.71
CA VAL A 129 -11.78 -3.76 -13.80
C VAL A 129 -11.24 -2.43 -14.34
N GLN A 130 -11.87 -1.88 -15.37
CA GLN A 130 -11.52 -0.55 -15.91
C GLN A 130 -11.66 0.54 -14.84
N ASN A 131 -12.76 0.58 -14.08
CA ASN A 131 -12.94 1.60 -13.06
C ASN A 131 -11.94 1.46 -11.89
N ASP A 132 -11.47 0.25 -11.61
CA ASP A 132 -10.37 0.04 -10.66
C ASP A 132 -9.05 0.58 -11.19
N LEU A 133 -8.71 0.34 -12.45
CA LEU A 133 -7.51 0.89 -13.10
C LEU A 133 -7.55 2.42 -13.20
N GLU A 134 -8.73 3.02 -13.38
CA GLU A 134 -8.94 4.47 -13.41
C GLU A 134 -8.80 5.15 -12.04
N THR A 135 -9.02 4.44 -10.93
CA THR A 135 -9.17 5.05 -9.59
C THR A 135 -8.19 4.57 -8.53
N ILE A 136 -7.85 3.27 -8.49
CA ILE A 136 -6.99 2.71 -7.45
C ILE A 136 -5.53 3.18 -7.61
N PRO A 137 -4.88 3.09 -8.80
CA PRO A 137 -3.48 3.52 -8.94
C PRO A 137 -3.29 5.01 -8.60
N LEU A 138 -4.16 5.89 -9.13
CA LEU A 138 -4.09 7.31 -8.85
C LEU A 138 -4.42 7.64 -7.38
N GLY A 139 -5.42 6.96 -6.80
CA GLY A 139 -5.75 7.12 -5.38
C GLY A 139 -4.59 6.75 -4.47
N LEU A 140 -3.95 5.60 -4.70
CA LEU A 140 -2.78 5.16 -3.94
C LEU A 140 -1.60 6.13 -4.09
N LEU A 141 -1.33 6.66 -5.29
CA LEU A 141 -0.29 7.68 -5.51
C LEU A 141 -0.54 8.96 -4.70
N VAL A 142 -1.79 9.42 -4.59
CA VAL A 142 -2.15 10.59 -3.76
C VAL A 142 -2.02 10.28 -2.27
N PHE A 143 -2.48 9.11 -1.82
CA PHE A 143 -2.34 8.68 -0.42
C PHE A 143 -0.87 8.62 0.01
N ILE A 144 0.01 7.96 -0.77
CA ILE A 144 1.42 7.86 -0.41
C ILE A 144 2.13 9.23 -0.49
N GLY A 145 1.74 10.10 -1.43
CA GLY A 145 2.23 11.48 -1.48
C GLY A 145 1.91 12.26 -0.20
N SER A 146 0.66 12.16 0.28
CA SER A 146 0.23 12.76 1.54
C SER A 146 1.01 12.22 2.76
N VAL A 147 1.27 10.91 2.78
CA VAL A 147 2.02 10.26 3.87
C VAL A 147 3.51 10.62 3.84
N ILE A 148 4.15 10.72 2.66
CA ILE A 148 5.57 11.10 2.52
C ILE A 148 5.80 12.56 2.95
N VAL A 149 4.85 13.46 2.66
CA VAL A 149 4.92 14.88 3.03
C VAL A 149 4.68 15.09 4.54
N GLY A 150 4.23 14.07 5.28
CA GLY A 150 3.92 14.19 6.70
C GLY A 150 2.51 14.73 6.99
N GLY A 151 1.57 14.56 6.04
CA GLY A 151 0.16 14.90 6.24
C GLY A 151 -0.45 14.15 7.44
N GLN A 152 -1.40 14.80 8.15
CA GLN A 152 -1.93 14.33 9.42
C GLN A 152 -2.29 12.83 9.41
N GLU A 153 -1.69 12.09 10.33
CA GLU A 153 -1.63 10.63 10.32
C GLU A 153 -3.01 9.98 10.47
N GLU A 154 -3.77 10.36 11.49
CA GLU A 154 -5.11 9.82 11.78
C GLU A 154 -6.06 10.02 10.59
N THR A 155 -6.06 11.24 10.02
CA THR A 155 -6.85 11.61 8.84
C THR A 155 -6.48 10.71 7.66
N ASN A 156 -5.20 10.53 7.35
CA ASN A 156 -4.77 9.63 6.29
C ASN A 156 -5.18 8.16 6.54
N CYS A 157 -5.06 7.67 7.78
CA CYS A 157 -5.49 6.32 8.16
C CYS A 157 -7.00 6.11 7.92
N VAL A 158 -7.85 7.03 8.38
CA VAL A 158 -9.31 6.97 8.20
C VAL A 158 -9.68 7.03 6.71
N LEU A 159 -9.10 7.96 5.95
CA LEU A 159 -9.42 8.15 4.54
C LEU A 159 -9.01 6.94 3.68
N MET A 160 -7.87 6.30 3.96
CA MET A 160 -7.46 5.06 3.29
C MET A 160 -8.38 3.87 3.62
N GLY A 161 -8.80 3.75 4.88
CA GLY A 161 -9.76 2.74 5.33
C GLY A 161 -11.12 2.88 4.64
N VAL A 162 -11.70 4.09 4.66
CA VAL A 162 -12.98 4.41 4.01
C VAL A 162 -12.89 4.24 2.49
N PHE A 163 -11.80 4.69 1.86
CA PHE A 163 -11.56 4.45 0.42
C PHE A 163 -11.56 2.96 0.10
N THR A 164 -10.81 2.15 0.86
CA THR A 164 -10.70 0.70 0.66
C THR A 164 -12.07 0.02 0.77
N ALA A 165 -12.82 0.34 1.82
CA ALA A 165 -14.18 -0.17 2.00
C ALA A 165 -15.11 0.27 0.85
N ALA A 166 -15.03 1.53 0.41
CA ALA A 166 -15.83 2.05 -0.70
C ALA A 166 -15.50 1.35 -2.03
N ARG A 167 -14.23 1.08 -2.34
CA ARG A 167 -13.81 0.34 -3.56
C ARG A 167 -14.29 -1.11 -3.56
N ILE A 168 -14.32 -1.76 -2.39
CA ILE A 168 -14.87 -3.11 -2.24
C ILE A 168 -16.40 -3.08 -2.43
N ALA A 169 -17.10 -2.23 -1.68
CA ALA A 169 -18.56 -2.08 -1.76
C ALA A 169 -19.05 -1.66 -3.16
N HIS A 170 -18.30 -0.78 -3.85
CA HIS A 170 -18.60 -0.36 -5.23
C HIS A 170 -18.65 -1.56 -6.18
N THR A 171 -17.76 -2.53 -6.00
CA THR A 171 -17.68 -3.75 -6.81
C THR A 171 -18.93 -4.61 -6.64
N PHE A 172 -19.34 -4.85 -5.39
CA PHE A 172 -20.59 -5.56 -5.10
C PHE A 172 -21.81 -4.81 -5.66
N ALA A 173 -21.90 -3.50 -5.49
CA ALA A 173 -22.98 -2.69 -6.07
C ALA A 173 -23.04 -2.76 -7.61
N TYR A 174 -21.87 -2.83 -8.28
CA TYR A 174 -21.77 -2.94 -9.74
C TYR A 174 -22.28 -4.28 -10.26
N VAL A 175 -21.84 -5.39 -9.63
CA VAL A 175 -22.22 -6.75 -10.01
C VAL A 175 -23.71 -6.98 -9.71
N SER A 176 -24.19 -6.57 -8.52
CA SER A 176 -25.59 -6.68 -8.10
C SER A 176 -26.54 -5.66 -8.73
N GLN A 177 -26.11 -4.87 -9.73
CA GLN A 177 -26.94 -3.90 -10.46
C GLN A 177 -27.59 -2.79 -9.60
N LYS A 178 -27.10 -2.55 -8.37
CA LYS A 178 -27.74 -1.64 -7.41
C LYS A 178 -27.43 -0.17 -7.69
N GLN A 179 -28.31 0.48 -8.46
CA GLN A 179 -28.42 1.95 -8.44
C GLN A 179 -29.09 2.42 -7.13
N PRO A 180 -28.88 3.67 -6.67
CA PRO A 180 -27.82 4.61 -7.06
C PRO A 180 -26.47 4.31 -6.35
N HIS A 181 -26.43 3.28 -5.49
CA HIS A 181 -25.31 2.91 -4.61
C HIS A 181 -23.94 2.92 -5.31
N ARG A 182 -23.87 2.44 -6.55
CA ARG A 182 -22.64 2.50 -7.36
C ARG A 182 -22.08 3.92 -7.50
N ALA A 183 -22.90 4.90 -7.87
CA ALA A 183 -22.44 6.28 -8.04
C ALA A 183 -22.01 6.89 -6.70
N LEU A 184 -22.78 6.65 -5.63
CA LEU A 184 -22.46 7.16 -4.29
C LEU A 184 -21.12 6.61 -3.76
N LEU A 185 -20.87 5.30 -3.91
CA LEU A 185 -19.64 4.67 -3.45
C LEU A 185 -18.42 5.07 -4.28
N TRP A 186 -18.60 5.31 -5.59
CA TRP A 186 -17.56 5.89 -6.43
C TRP A 186 -17.21 7.32 -5.95
N THR A 187 -18.23 8.19 -5.77
CA THR A 187 -18.04 9.57 -5.32
C THR A 187 -17.36 9.63 -3.94
N LEU A 188 -17.78 8.79 -2.99
CA LEU A 188 -17.16 8.69 -1.67
C LEU A 188 -15.67 8.36 -1.77
N GLY A 189 -15.29 7.40 -2.62
CA GLY A 189 -13.89 7.07 -2.88
C GLY A 189 -13.08 8.26 -3.41
N GLN A 190 -13.62 8.99 -4.39
CA GLN A 190 -12.94 10.17 -4.94
C GLN A 190 -12.81 11.31 -3.90
N LEU A 191 -13.80 11.52 -3.03
CA LEU A 191 -13.73 12.48 -1.94
C LEU A 191 -12.64 12.10 -0.92
N CYS A 192 -12.45 10.82 -0.61
CA CYS A 192 -11.37 10.38 0.27
C CYS A 192 -9.97 10.68 -0.32
N VAL A 193 -9.79 10.45 -1.62
CA VAL A 193 -8.54 10.76 -2.32
C VAL A 193 -8.27 12.27 -2.33
N LEU A 194 -9.29 13.09 -2.66
CA LEU A 194 -9.17 14.54 -2.65
C LEU A 194 -8.84 15.09 -1.25
N ALA A 195 -9.51 14.59 -0.21
CA ALA A 195 -9.26 14.98 1.17
C ALA A 195 -7.83 14.63 1.64
N SER A 196 -7.29 13.47 1.24
CA SER A 196 -5.91 13.10 1.58
C SER A 196 -4.88 13.94 0.84
N GLY A 197 -5.14 14.28 -0.43
CA GLY A 197 -4.31 15.22 -1.19
C GLY A 197 -4.28 16.61 -0.55
N LEU A 198 -5.44 17.13 -0.11
CA LEU A 198 -5.53 18.39 0.62
C LEU A 198 -4.83 18.33 1.99
N ASN A 199 -4.96 17.21 2.73
CA ASN A 199 -4.27 16.99 4.00
C ASN A 199 -2.74 17.10 3.84
N GLY A 200 -2.18 16.44 2.82
CA GLY A 200 -0.75 16.53 2.51
C GLY A 200 -0.32 17.93 2.05
N PHE A 201 -1.13 18.58 1.20
CA PHE A 201 -0.84 19.92 0.70
C PHE A 201 -0.85 20.99 1.82
N ILE A 202 -1.81 20.92 2.75
CA ILE A 202 -1.88 21.84 3.89
C ILE A 202 -0.67 21.65 4.82
N SER A 203 -0.27 20.40 5.10
CA SER A 203 0.92 20.10 5.91
C SER A 203 2.25 20.53 5.29
N PHE A 204 2.30 20.85 4.00
CA PHE A 204 3.47 21.47 3.37
C PHE A 204 3.51 23.01 3.53
N LEU A 205 2.36 23.66 3.75
CA LEU A 205 2.24 25.12 3.80
C LEU A 205 2.38 25.74 5.20
N ILE A 206 2.45 24.92 6.24
CA ILE A 206 2.48 25.32 7.66
C ILE A 206 3.79 24.84 8.30
#